data_AF-A0A2P8VT76-F1
#
_entry.id   AF-A0A2P8VT76-F1
#
_cell.length_a   1.000
_cell.length_b   1.000
_cell.length_c   1.000
_cell.angle_alpha   90.00
_cell.angle_beta   90.00
_cell.angle_gamma   90.00
#
_symmetry.space_group_name_H-M   'P 1'
#
loop_
_entity.id
_entity.type
_entity.pdbx_description
1 polymer ?
#
loop_
_entity_poly.entity_id
_entity_poly.type
_entity_poly.pdbx_seq_one_letter_code
_entity_poly.pdbx_strand_id
1 'polypeptide(L)'
;MIRLLAKIRDIFLRWWGDFTLQTRLMAGATLVVSLITSALTFWAVNTIQMDARLNDTRFARDLGLLLAANVAPLVNEADRTELARFSYSFYQSTSSVRYMLYADENGDIFFGIPFSEASVQSSLT
;
A
#
# COMPACT_ATOMS: atom_id res chain seq x y z
N MET A 1 -23.17 31.42 -23.26
CA MET A 1 -22.18 31.12 -22.20
C MET A 1 -21.50 32.38 -21.64
N ILE A 2 -20.88 33.22 -22.47
CA ILE A 2 -20.16 34.44 -22.03
C ILE A 2 -21.04 35.44 -21.25
N ARG A 3 -22.30 35.64 -21.69
CA ARG A 3 -23.26 36.50 -20.96
C ARG A 3 -23.62 35.98 -19.56
N LEU A 4 -23.61 34.66 -19.34
CA LEU A 4 -23.90 34.06 -18.04
C LEU A 4 -22.73 34.30 -17.07
N LEU A 5 -21.50 34.08 -17.53
CA LEU A 5 -20.27 34.38 -16.77
C LEU A 5 -20.17 35.86 -16.41
N ALA A 6 -20.50 36.76 -17.35
CA ALA A 6 -20.54 38.20 -17.07
C ALA A 6 -21.56 38.55 -15.98
N LYS A 7 -22.78 38.00 -16.07
CA LYS A 7 -23.83 38.23 -15.07
C LYS A 7 -23.44 37.68 -13.68
N ILE A 8 -22.81 36.51 -13.63
CA ILE A 8 -22.31 35.92 -12.38
C ILE A 8 -21.19 36.78 -11.79
N ARG A 9 -20.25 37.26 -12.61
CA ARG A 9 -19.19 38.16 -12.18
C ARG A 9 -19.76 39.46 -11.60
N ASP A 10 -20.74 40.06 -12.26
CA ASP A 10 -21.35 41.31 -11.80
C ASP A 10 -22.10 41.14 -10.48
N ILE A 11 -22.82 40.02 -10.31
CA ILE A 11 -23.48 39.67 -9.05
C ILE A 11 -22.43 39.48 -7.94
N PHE A 12 -21.34 38.77 -8.24
CA PHE A 12 -20.26 38.52 -7.27
C PHE A 12 -19.54 39.80 -6.86
N LEU A 13 -19.23 40.69 -7.81
CA LEU A 13 -18.56 41.97 -7.52
C LEU A 13 -19.42 42.90 -6.67
N ARG A 14 -20.73 42.96 -6.93
CA ARG A 14 -21.67 43.74 -6.10
C ARG A 14 -21.77 43.18 -4.70
N TRP A 15 -22.03 41.88 -4.59
CA TRP A 15 -22.11 41.18 -3.31
C TRP A 15 -20.80 41.28 -2.50
N TRP A 16 -19.65 41.18 -3.17
CA TRP A 16 -18.34 41.34 -2.53
C TRP A 16 -18.08 42.78 -2.07
N GLY A 17 -18.57 43.76 -2.83
CA GLY A 17 -18.50 45.19 -2.55
C GLY A 17 -19.15 45.59 -1.23
N ASP A 18 -20.25 44.91 -0.87
CA ASP A 18 -21.08 45.23 0.30
C ASP A 18 -20.48 44.78 1.65
N PHE A 19 -19.43 43.95 1.63
CA PHE A 19 -18.77 43.49 2.86
C PHE A 19 -17.76 44.48 3.43
N THR A 20 -17.69 44.52 4.76
CA THR A 20 -16.67 45.28 5.50
C THR A 20 -15.28 44.68 5.32
N LEU A 21 -14.24 45.49 5.55
CA LEU A 21 -12.85 45.06 5.47
C LEU A 21 -12.55 43.86 6.39
N GLN A 22 -13.13 43.84 7.58
CA GLN A 22 -12.96 42.76 8.55
C GLN A 22 -13.46 41.42 8.01
N THR A 23 -14.64 41.36 7.40
CA THR A 23 -15.19 40.13 6.82
C THR A 23 -14.34 39.62 5.66
N ARG A 24 -13.81 40.51 4.82
CA ARG A 24 -12.90 40.14 3.72
C ARG A 24 -11.59 39.56 4.24
N LEU A 25 -11.03 40.13 5.30
CA LEU A 25 -9.81 39.61 5.94
C LEU A 25 -10.04 38.23 6.57
N MET A 26 -11.17 38.05 7.27
CA MET A 26 -11.55 36.74 7.83
C MET A 26 -11.72 35.69 6.75
N ALA A 27 -12.46 36.01 5.68
CA ALA A 27 -12.65 35.09 4.55
C ALA A 27 -11.32 34.73 3.87
N GLY A 28 -10.43 35.71 3.69
CA GLY A 28 -9.08 35.49 3.16
C GLY A 28 -8.25 34.58 4.06
N ALA A 29 -8.24 34.84 5.37
CA ALA A 29 -7.52 34.02 6.34
C ALA A 29 -8.04 32.58 6.37
N THR A 30 -9.37 32.38 6.39
CA THR A 30 -9.98 31.05 6.35
C THR A 30 -9.64 30.31 5.06
N LEU A 31 -9.66 31.01 3.91
CA LEU A 31 -9.29 30.43 2.63
C LEU A 31 -7.82 29.99 2.64
N VAL A 32 -6.91 30.82 3.11
CA VAL A 32 -5.48 30.48 3.22
C VAL A 32 -5.26 29.27 4.12
N VAL A 33 -5.86 29.26 5.31
CA VAL A 33 -5.76 28.12 6.23
C VAL A 33 -6.30 26.85 5.57
N SER A 34 -7.46 26.93 4.92
CA SER A 34 -8.06 25.77 4.24
C SER A 34 -7.19 25.21 3.12
N LEU A 35 -6.53 26.07 2.34
CA LEU A 35 -5.61 25.66 1.28
C LEU A 35 -4.35 25.03 1.85
N ILE A 36 -3.77 25.62 2.90
CA ILE A 36 -2.58 25.07 3.56
C ILE A 36 -2.89 23.70 4.15
N THR A 37 -3.98 23.56 4.89
CA THR A 37 -4.38 22.27 5.47
C THR A 37 -4.60 21.24 4.37
N SER A 38 -5.34 21.59 3.31
CA SER A 38 -5.58 20.67 2.19
C SER A 38 -4.29 20.24 1.48
N ALA A 39 -3.38 21.18 1.22
CA ALA A 39 -2.11 20.91 0.56
C ALA A 39 -1.21 20.01 1.42
N LEU A 40 -1.08 20.32 2.71
CA LEU A 40 -0.28 19.53 3.65
C LEU A 40 -0.86 18.12 3.84
N THR A 41 -2.17 17.99 3.98
CA THR A 41 -2.83 16.67 4.09
C THR A 41 -2.62 15.84 2.83
N PHE A 42 -2.81 16.43 1.65
CA PHE A 42 -2.60 15.72 0.39
C PHE A 42 -1.13 15.30 0.22
N TRP A 43 -0.21 16.21 0.51
CA TRP A 43 1.23 15.94 0.45
C TRP A 43 1.66 14.82 1.41
N ALA A 44 1.18 14.86 2.66
CA ALA A 44 1.49 13.84 3.65
C ALA A 44 0.96 12.46 3.23
N VAL A 45 -0.30 12.39 2.80
CA VAL A 45 -0.93 11.13 2.34
C VAL A 45 -0.21 10.57 1.11
N ASN A 46 0.12 11.41 0.13
CA ASN A 46 0.86 10.98 -1.05
C ASN A 46 2.25 10.44 -0.69
N THR A 47 2.95 11.10 0.22
CA THR A 47 4.29 10.69 0.66
C THR A 47 4.25 9.35 1.40
N ILE A 48 3.28 9.16 2.31
CA ILE A 48 3.09 7.88 3.03
C ILE A 48 2.79 6.74 2.05
N GLN A 49 1.94 6.97 1.05
CA GLN A 49 1.63 5.95 0.05
C GLN A 49 2.84 5.56 -0.80
N MET A 50 3.65 6.55 -1.18
CA MET A 50 4.87 6.30 -1.94
C MET A 50 5.90 5.51 -1.13
N ASP A 51 6.09 5.88 0.14
CA ASP A 51 7.02 5.21 1.05
C ASP A 51 6.60 3.74 1.30
N ALA A 52 5.31 3.50 1.59
CA ALA A 52 4.79 2.15 1.79
C ALA A 52 5.07 1.23 0.57
N ARG A 53 4.82 1.72 -0.65
CA ARG A 53 5.06 0.92 -1.87
C ARG A 53 6.53 0.60 -2.10
N LEU A 54 7.41 1.57 -1.90
CA LEU A 54 8.85 1.38 -2.11
C LEU A 54 9.45 0.46 -1.04
N ASN A 55 9.00 0.60 0.21
CA ASN A 55 9.46 -0.22 1.31
C ASN A 55 8.98 -1.68 1.17
N ASP A 56 7.69 -1.90 0.88
CA ASP A 56 7.13 -3.24 0.72
C ASP A 56 7.80 -4.02 -0.42
N THR A 57 8.05 -3.37 -1.56
CA THR A 57 8.70 -4.02 -2.71
C THR A 57 10.16 -4.35 -2.46
N ARG A 58 10.90 -3.47 -1.80
CA ARG A 58 12.30 -3.72 -1.44
C ARG A 58 12.42 -4.80 -0.38
N PHE A 59 11.60 -4.72 0.67
CA PHE A 59 11.57 -5.69 1.75
C PHE A 59 11.22 -7.09 1.24
N ALA A 60 10.17 -7.22 0.44
CA ALA A 60 9.79 -8.51 -0.15
C ALA A 60 10.88 -9.08 -1.06
N ARG A 61 11.55 -8.23 -1.84
CA ARG A 61 12.66 -8.64 -2.71
C ARG A 61 13.86 -9.14 -1.91
N ASP A 62 14.27 -8.39 -0.89
CA ASP A 62 15.44 -8.73 -0.07
C ASP A 62 15.18 -10.01 0.74
N LEU A 63 13.97 -10.17 1.31
CA LEU A 63 13.54 -11.42 1.93
C LEU A 63 13.51 -12.58 0.94
N GLY A 64 12.96 -12.36 -0.26
CA GLY A 64 12.88 -13.38 -1.30
C GLY A 64 14.27 -13.87 -1.73
N LEU A 65 15.25 -12.97 -1.82
CA LEU A 65 16.65 -13.32 -2.12
C LEU A 65 17.29 -14.14 -1.00
N LEU A 66 17.11 -13.73 0.27
CA LEU A 66 17.62 -14.48 1.43
C LEU A 66 16.99 -15.86 1.52
N LEU A 67 15.67 -15.95 1.27
CA LEU A 67 14.95 -17.21 1.24
C LEU A 67 15.47 -18.10 0.11
N ALA A 68 15.54 -17.59 -1.12
CA ALA A 68 16.00 -18.34 -2.29
C ALA A 68 17.45 -18.85 -2.13
N ALA A 69 18.35 -18.04 -1.58
CA ALA A 69 19.74 -18.42 -1.37
C ALA A 69 19.90 -19.64 -0.44
N ASN A 70 18.98 -19.81 0.53
CA ASN A 70 19.01 -20.94 1.45
C ASN A 70 18.15 -22.12 0.98
N VAL A 71 17.05 -21.86 0.27
CA VAL A 71 16.11 -22.93 -0.11
C VAL A 71 16.41 -23.55 -1.48
N ALA A 72 16.94 -22.79 -2.44
CA ALA A 72 17.31 -23.33 -3.76
C ALA A 72 18.22 -24.57 -3.69
N PRO A 73 19.30 -24.63 -2.87
CA PRO A 73 20.10 -25.84 -2.76
C PRO A 73 19.32 -27.00 -2.11
N LEU A 74 18.49 -26.74 -1.10
CA LEU A 74 17.68 -27.77 -0.43
C LEU A 74 16.63 -28.39 -1.36
N VAL A 75 16.04 -27.58 -2.25
CA VAL A 75 15.15 -28.07 -3.32
C VAL A 75 15.93 -28.91 -4.32
N ASN A 76 17.12 -28.47 -4.73
CA ASN A 76 17.97 -29.20 -5.67
C ASN A 76 18.42 -30.57 -5.13
N GLU A 77 18.76 -30.63 -3.84
CA GLU A 77 19.16 -31.83 -3.11
C GLU A 77 17.96 -32.70 -2.68
N ALA A 78 16.73 -32.24 -2.94
CA ALA A 78 15.49 -32.86 -2.50
C ALA A 78 15.41 -33.11 -0.97
N ASP A 79 16.14 -32.33 -0.17
CA ASP A 79 16.10 -32.41 1.30
C ASP A 79 14.87 -31.68 1.86
N ARG A 80 13.73 -32.37 1.79
CA ARG A 80 12.44 -31.85 2.27
C ARG A 80 12.43 -31.62 3.78
N THR A 81 13.23 -32.36 4.54
CA THR A 81 13.28 -32.25 6.00
C THR A 81 13.96 -30.96 6.41
N GLU A 82 15.12 -30.69 5.82
CA GLU A 82 15.86 -29.45 6.07
C GLU A 82 15.11 -28.24 5.54
N LEU A 83 14.49 -28.35 4.35
CA LEU A 83 13.66 -27.30 3.77
C LEU A 83 12.52 -26.91 4.71
N ALA A 84 11.81 -27.89 5.28
CA ALA A 84 10.74 -27.63 6.23
C ALA A 84 11.25 -26.97 7.51
N ARG A 85 12.37 -27.47 8.07
CA ARG A 85 12.98 -26.93 9.30
C ARG A 85 13.43 -25.47 9.12
N PHE A 86 14.16 -25.19 8.04
CA PHE A 86 14.61 -23.84 7.71
C PHE A 86 13.42 -22.91 7.49
N SER A 87 12.45 -23.34 6.67
CA SER A 87 11.27 -22.53 6.36
C SER A 87 10.45 -22.18 7.61
N TYR A 88 10.29 -23.12 8.54
CA TYR A 88 9.58 -22.87 9.80
C TYR A 88 10.34 -21.87 10.69
N SER A 89 11.66 -21.99 10.76
CA SER A 89 12.51 -21.05 11.50
C SER A 89 12.49 -19.65 10.87
N PHE A 90 12.52 -19.58 9.53
CA PHE A 90 12.43 -18.33 8.77
C PHE A 90 11.06 -17.65 8.98
N TYR A 91 9.98 -18.43 8.90
CA TYR A 91 8.61 -17.97 9.16
C TYR A 91 8.45 -17.42 10.58
N GLN A 92 8.96 -18.13 11.59
CA GLN A 92 8.88 -17.69 12.99
C GLN A 92 9.72 -16.45 13.29
N SER A 93 10.87 -16.30 12.61
CA SER A 93 11.75 -15.13 12.80
C SER A 93 11.32 -13.90 12.00
N THR A 94 10.43 -14.05 11.02
CA THR A 94 9.98 -12.95 10.15
C THR A 94 8.50 -12.64 10.35
N SER A 95 8.20 -11.70 11.25
CA SER A 95 6.82 -11.33 11.64
C SER A 95 5.91 -10.85 10.51
N SER A 96 6.48 -10.41 9.39
CA SER A 96 5.74 -9.88 8.24
C SER A 96 5.33 -10.96 7.22
N VAL A 97 5.83 -12.19 7.35
CA VAL A 97 5.49 -13.29 6.44
C VAL A 97 4.24 -13.99 6.96
N ARG A 98 3.18 -13.99 6.13
CA ARG A 98 1.89 -14.59 6.50
C ARG A 98 1.72 -16.03 6.01
N TYR A 99 2.33 -16.35 4.88
CA TYR A 99 2.29 -17.67 4.27
C TYR A 99 3.59 -17.94 3.52
N MET A 100 3.98 -19.21 3.49
CA MET A 100 5.05 -19.73 2.65
C MET A 100 4.53 -21.02 2.00
N LEU A 101 4.63 -21.13 0.68
CA LEU A 101 4.15 -22.26 -0.08
C LEU A 101 5.22 -22.70 -1.08
N TYR A 102 5.44 -24.00 -1.18
CA TYR A 102 6.33 -24.61 -2.15
C TYR A 102 5.52 -25.52 -3.04
N ALA A 103 5.62 -25.29 -4.34
CA ALA A 103 4.93 -26.05 -5.37
C ALA A 103 5.94 -26.71 -6.29
N ASP A 104 5.55 -27.85 -6.85
CA ASP A 104 6.33 -28.52 -7.89
C ASP A 104 6.14 -27.87 -9.27
N GLU A 105 6.73 -28.46 -10.31
CA GLU A 105 6.62 -27.98 -11.70
C GLU A 105 5.18 -28.03 -12.25
N ASN A 106 4.31 -28.86 -11.67
CA ASN A 106 2.90 -28.97 -12.05
C ASN A 106 2.02 -27.95 -11.30
N GLY A 107 2.58 -27.28 -10.29
CA GLY A 107 1.86 -26.34 -9.43
C GLY A 107 1.25 -26.97 -8.19
N ASP A 108 1.52 -28.25 -7.92
CA ASP A 108 1.04 -28.95 -6.74
C ASP A 108 1.84 -28.55 -5.51
N ILE A 109 1.16 -28.04 -4.49
CA ILE A 109 1.78 -27.59 -3.25
C ILE A 109 2.15 -28.80 -2.41
N PHE A 110 3.46 -29.02 -2.21
CA PHE A 110 3.99 -30.12 -1.41
C PHE A 110 4.45 -29.69 -0.01
N PHE A 111 4.52 -28.39 0.26
CA PHE A 111 4.83 -27.87 1.59
C PHE A 111 4.26 -26.46 1.77
N GLY A 112 3.67 -26.20 2.94
CA GLY A 112 3.01 -24.94 3.26
C GLY A 112 3.06 -24.58 4.74
N ILE A 113 3.14 -23.28 5.04
CA ILE A 113 3.06 -22.70 6.39
C ILE A 113 2.06 -21.54 6.34
N PRO A 114 1.11 -21.44 7.28
CA PRO A 114 0.84 -22.37 8.39
C PRO A 114 0.09 -23.65 7.99
N PHE A 115 -0.24 -23.80 6.70
CA PHE A 115 -1.04 -24.92 6.20
C PHE A 115 -0.16 -26.15 5.95
N SER A 116 0.06 -26.97 6.98
CA SER A 116 0.58 -28.33 6.79
C SER A 116 -0.49 -29.18 6.11
N GLU A 117 -0.12 -29.91 5.06
CA GLU A 117 -0.98 -30.78 4.25
C GLU A 117 -2.18 -31.37 5.01
N ALA A 118 -3.33 -30.71 4.87
CA ALA A 118 -4.64 -31.31 5.02
C ALA A 118 -5.41 -30.85 3.78
N SER A 119 -5.28 -31.63 2.71
CA SER A 119 -6.17 -31.67 1.55
C SER A 119 -7.05 -30.43 1.37
N VAL A 120 -6.53 -29.39 0.69
CA VAL A 120 -7.44 -28.42 0.06
C VAL A 120 -8.05 -29.13 -1.12
N GLN A 121 -9.06 -29.95 -0.84
CA GLN A 121 -9.96 -30.49 -1.84
C GLN A 121 -10.61 -29.27 -2.49
N SER A 122 -10.14 -28.95 -3.69
CA SER A 122 -10.66 -27.89 -4.55
C SER A 122 -12.17 -27.94 -4.54
N SER A 123 -12.78 -27.04 -3.76
CA SER A 123 -14.23 -26.89 -3.67
C SER A 123 -14.69 -25.84 -4.68
N LEU A 124 -14.21 -25.97 -5.91
CA LEU A 124 -14.77 -25.29 -7.08
C LEU A 124 -15.37 -26.36 -8.00
N THR A 125 -16.48 -26.92 -7.52
CA THR A 125 -17.50 -27.61 -8.33
C THR A 125 -18.83 -26.94 -8.06
#